data_AF-A0A183HWI0-F1
#
_entry.id   AF-A0A183HWI0-F1
#
_cell.length_a   1.000
_cell.length_b   1.000
_cell.length_c   1.000
_cell.angle_alpha   90.00
_cell.angle_beta   90.00
_cell.angle_gamma   90.00
#
_symmetry.space_group_name_H-M   'P 1'
#
loop_
_entity.id
_entity.type
_entity.pdbx_description
1 polymer ?
#
loop_
_entity_poly.entity_id
_entity_poly.type
_entity_poly.pdbx_seq_one_letter_code
_entity_poly.pdbx_strand_id
1 'polypeptide(L)'
;MKTDSKGIANFPCLPPGFYTIQPSLSTDKVRFSFSPELKEITMKSSAEKVTFDTLGFSSKGQVLLSGQPVVDADIYVNGEMKGKTDSSGWYTLDGLQNEDYTITAKKNHFVF
;
A
#
# COMPACT_ATOMS: atom_id res chain seq x y z
N MET A 1 -11.60 5.97 11.93
CA MET A 1 -10.68 6.87 12.67
C MET A 1 -9.40 7.02 11.87
N LYS A 2 -8.71 8.16 11.92
CA LYS A 2 -7.43 8.37 11.24
C LYS A 2 -6.37 8.75 12.26
N THR A 3 -5.12 8.41 11.98
CA THR A 3 -3.97 8.92 12.72
C THR A 3 -3.72 10.38 12.40
N ASP A 4 -3.04 11.08 13.30
CA ASP A 4 -2.51 12.42 13.06
C ASP A 4 -1.24 12.40 12.17
N SER A 5 -0.61 13.56 11.99
CA SER A 5 0.64 13.72 11.22
C SER A 5 1.84 13.01 11.83
N LYS A 6 1.74 12.51 13.07
CA LYS A 6 2.76 11.72 13.76
C LYS A 6 2.43 10.22 13.75
N GLY A 7 1.36 9.80 13.06
CA GLY A 7 0.93 8.40 13.03
C GLY A 7 0.21 7.95 14.30
N ILE A 8 -0.29 8.86 15.13
CA ILE A 8 -0.93 8.52 16.42
C ILE A 8 -2.45 8.65 16.31
N ALA A 9 -3.18 7.65 16.81
CA ALA A 9 -4.63 7.70 17.01
C ALA A 9 -4.96 7.52 18.51
N ASN A 10 -5.75 8.44 19.07
CA ASN A 10 -6.14 8.41 20.48
C ASN A 10 -7.60 7.97 20.62
N PHE A 11 -7.86 6.92 21.39
CA PHE A 11 -9.21 6.41 21.66
C PHE A 11 -9.63 6.78 23.09
N PRO A 12 -10.30 7.92 23.29
CA PRO A 12 -10.73 8.32 24.63
C PRO A 12 -11.88 7.44 25.14
N CYS A 13 -11.92 7.25 26.46
CA CYS A 13 -13.07 6.68 27.17
C CYS A 13 -13.47 5.25 26.76
N LEU A 14 -12.50 4.37 26.44
CA LEU A 14 -12.78 2.96 26.23
C LEU A 14 -13.05 2.25 27.57
N PRO A 15 -14.20 1.58 27.75
CA PRO A 15 -14.45 0.75 28.93
C PRO A 15 -13.47 -0.42 29.05
N PRO A 16 -13.29 -0.99 30.25
CA PRO A 16 -12.57 -2.25 30.39
C PRO A 16 -13.22 -3.36 29.55
N GLY A 17 -12.41 -4.12 28.83
CA GLY A 17 -12.91 -5.14 27.91
C GLY A 17 -11.86 -5.65 26.94
N PHE A 18 -12.23 -6.63 26.12
CA PHE A 18 -11.38 -7.18 25.08
C PHE A 18 -11.56 -6.39 23.79
N TYR A 19 -10.44 -5.98 23.19
CA TYR A 19 -10.42 -5.21 21.96
C TYR A 19 -9.47 -5.83 20.95
N THR A 20 -9.85 -5.72 19.69
CA THR A 20 -9.04 -6.10 18.55
C THR A 20 -8.74 -4.84 17.74
N ILE A 21 -7.46 -4.60 17.48
CA ILE A 21 -6.98 -3.43 16.76
C ILE A 21 -6.31 -3.92 15.47
N GLN A 22 -6.79 -3.42 14.33
CA GLN A 22 -6.27 -3.74 13.01
C GLN A 22 -6.00 -2.44 12.24
N PRO A 23 -4.73 -2.13 11.90
CA PRO A 23 -4.41 -0.97 11.07
C PRO A 23 -4.83 -1.23 9.62
N SER A 24 -5.28 -0.17 8.94
CA SER A 24 -5.53 -0.22 7.50
C SER A 24 -5.27 1.15 6.88
N LEU A 25 -4.60 1.13 5.73
CA LEU A 25 -4.39 2.31 4.91
C LEU A 25 -4.38 1.88 3.45
N SER A 26 -5.49 2.15 2.77
CA SER A 26 -5.71 1.81 1.37
C SER A 26 -6.37 2.97 0.65
N THR A 27 -5.92 3.22 -0.57
CA THR A 27 -6.53 4.12 -1.56
C THR A 27 -6.80 3.34 -2.85
N ASP A 28 -7.35 3.98 -3.88
CA ASP A 28 -7.58 3.32 -5.18
C ASP A 28 -6.28 2.86 -5.85
N LYS A 29 -5.14 3.46 -5.47
CA LYS A 29 -3.84 3.20 -6.11
C LYS A 29 -2.81 2.57 -5.19
N VAL A 30 -2.94 2.69 -3.87
CA VAL A 30 -1.91 2.28 -2.91
C VAL A 30 -2.53 1.50 -1.77
N ARG A 31 -1.89 0.42 -1.34
CA ARG A 31 -2.28 -0.32 -0.13
C ARG A 31 -1.05 -0.55 0.74
N PHE A 32 -1.14 -0.23 2.03
CA PHE A 32 -0.05 -0.45 2.98
C PHE A 32 -0.23 -1.76 3.73
N SER A 33 0.89 -2.41 4.01
CA SER A 33 0.98 -3.60 4.86
C SER A 33 1.61 -3.25 6.20
N PHE A 34 1.08 -3.83 7.27
CA PHE A 34 1.47 -3.53 8.65
C PHE A 34 1.82 -4.81 9.42
N SER A 35 2.72 -4.68 10.39
CA SER A 35 3.10 -5.76 11.31
C SER A 35 3.00 -5.31 12.77
N PRO A 36 2.36 -6.07 13.66
CA PRO A 36 1.53 -7.24 13.34
C PRO A 36 0.30 -6.83 12.51
N GLU A 37 -0.32 -7.76 11.78
CA GLU A 37 -1.54 -7.44 11.02
C GLU A 37 -2.70 -7.05 11.95
N LEU A 38 -2.70 -7.59 13.18
CA LEU A 38 -3.74 -7.40 14.17
C LEU A 38 -3.16 -7.56 15.56
N LYS A 39 -3.72 -6.82 16.52
CA LYS A 39 -3.37 -6.93 17.93
C LYS A 39 -4.62 -7.05 18.79
N GLU A 40 -4.64 -8.05 19.65
CA GLU A 40 -5.65 -8.20 20.69
C GLU A 40 -5.11 -7.63 21.99
N ILE A 41 -5.93 -6.83 22.68
CA ILE A 41 -5.60 -6.24 23.98
C ILE A 41 -6.76 -6.40 24.96
N THR A 42 -6.44 -6.37 26.25
CA THR A 42 -7.44 -6.32 27.33
C THR A 42 -7.34 -4.96 28.00
N MET A 43 -8.25 -4.06 27.62
CA MET A 43 -8.33 -2.73 28.22
C MET A 43 -8.73 -2.86 29.70
N LYS A 44 -7.99 -2.19 30.57
CA LYS A 44 -8.23 -2.14 32.00
C LYS A 44 -8.57 -0.69 32.40
N SER A 45 -8.16 -0.26 33.58
CA SER A 45 -8.34 1.10 34.08
C SER A 45 -7.26 2.09 33.62
N SER A 46 -6.25 1.64 32.88
CA SER A 46 -5.15 2.48 32.37
C SER A 46 -5.06 2.40 30.85
N ALA A 47 -4.62 3.50 30.24
CA ALA A 47 -4.36 3.54 28.80
C ALA A 47 -3.29 2.51 28.40
N GLU A 48 -3.50 1.87 27.26
CA GLU A 48 -2.58 0.91 26.66
C GLU A 48 -2.07 1.45 25.33
N LYS A 49 -0.76 1.34 25.10
CA LYS A 49 -0.13 1.74 23.84
C LYS A 49 0.08 0.51 22.98
N VAL A 50 -0.48 0.53 21.77
CA VAL A 50 -0.24 -0.48 20.73
C VAL A 50 0.55 0.16 19.59
N THR A 51 1.48 -0.57 19.00
CA THR A 51 2.34 -0.09 17.92
C THR A 51 2.32 -1.09 16.78
N PHE A 52 2.32 -0.55 15.57
CA PHE A 52 2.33 -1.28 14.31
C PHE A 52 3.43 -0.70 13.43
N ASP A 53 4.26 -1.55 12.87
CA ASP A 53 5.29 -1.17 11.91
C ASP A 53 4.72 -1.25 10.49
N THR A 54 5.11 -0.32 9.62
CA THR A 54 4.83 -0.38 8.19
C THR A 54 5.83 -1.32 7.51
N LEU A 55 5.36 -2.43 6.96
CA LEU A 55 6.24 -3.37 6.23
C LEU A 55 6.56 -2.89 4.81
N GLY A 56 5.62 -2.17 4.20
CA GLY A 56 5.72 -1.72 2.82
C GLY A 56 4.34 -1.40 2.25
N PHE A 57 4.28 -1.18 0.95
CA PHE A 57 3.07 -0.87 0.24
C PHE A 57 3.04 -1.53 -1.14
N SER A 58 1.84 -1.69 -1.69
CA SER A 58 1.64 -1.92 -3.10
C SER A 58 1.19 -0.65 -3.79
N SER A 59 1.55 -0.50 -5.05
CA SER A 59 1.18 0.64 -5.90
C SER A 59 0.59 0.15 -7.21
N LYS A 60 -0.42 0.86 -7.72
CA LYS A 60 -1.07 0.60 -8.99
C LYS A 60 -0.80 1.75 -9.96
N GLY A 61 -0.37 1.41 -11.16
CA GLY A 61 -0.13 2.37 -12.24
C GLY A 61 -0.86 1.97 -13.52
N GLN A 62 -1.02 2.93 -14.43
CA GLN A 62 -1.63 2.71 -15.74
C GLN A 62 -0.69 3.21 -16.83
N VAL A 63 -0.48 2.40 -17.86
CA VAL A 63 0.27 2.77 -19.06
C VAL A 63 -0.72 3.16 -20.15
N LEU A 64 -0.62 4.41 -20.59
CA LEU A 64 -1.43 4.98 -21.66
C LEU A 64 -0.49 5.52 -22.75
N LEU A 65 -0.85 5.31 -24.02
CA LEU A 65 -0.23 5.97 -25.17
C LEU A 65 -1.30 6.82 -25.86
N SER A 66 -1.08 8.14 -25.90
CA SER A 66 -2.06 9.09 -26.47
C SER A 66 -3.48 8.92 -25.89
N GLY A 67 -3.57 8.61 -24.59
CA GLY A 67 -4.84 8.38 -23.89
C GLY A 67 -5.45 6.99 -24.07
N GLN A 68 -4.85 6.11 -24.87
CA GLN A 68 -5.32 4.74 -25.07
C GLN A 68 -4.53 3.75 -24.19
N PRO A 69 -5.20 2.77 -23.56
CA PRO A 69 -4.53 1.78 -22.74
C PRO A 69 -3.59 0.91 -23.56
N VAL A 70 -2.40 0.66 -23.02
CA VAL A 70 -1.44 -0.26 -23.64
C VAL A 70 -1.48 -1.57 -22.91
N VAL A 71 -2.09 -2.59 -23.51
CA VAL A 71 -2.10 -3.98 -23.01
C VAL A 71 -0.73 -4.64 -23.21
N ASP A 72 -0.35 -5.59 -22.35
CA ASP A 72 0.88 -6.38 -22.47
C ASP A 72 2.17 -5.56 -22.58
N ALA A 73 2.21 -4.37 -21.98
CA ALA A 73 3.46 -3.62 -21.80
C ALA A 73 4.24 -4.21 -20.63
N ASP A 74 5.49 -4.57 -20.85
CA ASP A 74 6.41 -5.06 -19.83
C ASP A 74 6.77 -3.93 -18.87
N ILE A 75 6.50 -4.14 -17.58
CA ILE A 75 6.80 -3.19 -16.51
C ILE A 75 8.10 -3.60 -15.83
N TYR A 76 9.04 -2.67 -15.76
CA TYR A 76 10.32 -2.80 -15.09
C TYR A 76 10.39 -1.88 -13.89
N VAL A 77 10.94 -2.37 -12.78
CA VAL A 77 11.25 -1.58 -11.58
C VAL A 77 12.73 -1.73 -11.32
N ASN A 78 13.47 -0.62 -11.32
CA ASN A 78 14.93 -0.59 -11.19
C ASN A 78 15.63 -1.52 -12.20
N GLY A 79 15.07 -1.65 -13.40
CA GLY A 79 15.59 -2.51 -14.47
C GLY A 79 15.17 -3.98 -14.38
N GLU A 80 14.49 -4.41 -13.32
CA GLU A 80 13.98 -5.77 -13.15
C GLU A 80 12.52 -5.87 -13.63
N MET A 81 12.20 -6.85 -14.47
CA MET A 81 10.83 -7.04 -14.95
C MET A 81 9.92 -7.53 -13.81
N LYS A 82 8.85 -6.79 -13.52
CA LYS A 82 7.89 -7.13 -12.45
C LYS A 82 6.56 -7.65 -12.95
N GLY A 83 6.21 -7.39 -14.21
CA GLY A 83 4.96 -7.90 -14.77
C GLY A 83 4.59 -7.23 -16.08
N LYS A 84 3.32 -7.37 -16.46
CA LYS A 84 2.74 -6.78 -17.66
C LYS A 84 1.45 -6.03 -17.33
N THR A 85 1.10 -5.08 -18.18
CA THR A 85 -0.18 -4.38 -18.09
C THR A 85 -1.35 -5.24 -18.59
N ASP A 86 -2.52 -5.06 -17.96
CA ASP A 86 -3.77 -5.70 -18.38
C ASP A 86 -4.41 -5.04 -19.61
N SER A 87 -5.59 -5.54 -20.03
CA SER A 87 -6.35 -5.02 -21.18
C SER A 87 -6.76 -3.54 -21.04
N SER A 88 -6.77 -3.01 -19.82
CA SER A 88 -7.05 -1.61 -19.52
C SER A 88 -5.77 -0.81 -19.21
N GLY A 89 -4.59 -1.39 -19.48
CA GLY A 89 -3.29 -0.76 -19.30
C GLY A 89 -2.81 -0.71 -17.86
N TRP A 90 -3.50 -1.35 -16.91
CA TRP A 90 -3.14 -1.29 -15.49
C TRP A 90 -2.10 -2.34 -15.11
N TYR A 91 -1.25 -1.99 -14.15
CA TYR A 91 -0.31 -2.90 -13.49
C TYR A 91 -0.30 -2.65 -11.98
N THR A 92 0.17 -3.65 -11.22
CA THR A 92 0.37 -3.57 -9.77
C THR A 92 1.80 -3.95 -9.43
N LEU A 93 2.39 -3.20 -8.50
CA LEU A 93 3.69 -3.46 -7.89
C LEU A 93 3.48 -3.72 -6.41
N ASP A 94 3.88 -4.89 -5.93
CA ASP A 94 3.74 -5.27 -4.51
C ASP A 94 5.08 -5.21 -3.78
N GLY A 95 5.03 -5.11 -2.45
CA GLY A 95 6.22 -5.18 -1.59
C GLY A 95 7.19 -4.01 -1.73
N LEU A 96 6.70 -2.84 -2.15
CA LEU A 96 7.51 -1.62 -2.22
C LEU A 96 7.82 -1.12 -0.80
N GLN A 97 9.03 -0.64 -0.61
CA GLN A 97 9.51 0.00 0.61
C GLN A 97 9.61 1.51 0.41
N ASN A 98 9.94 2.26 1.46
CA ASN A 98 10.11 3.70 1.37
C ASN A 98 11.46 4.07 0.72
N GLU A 99 11.55 3.81 -0.58
CA GLU A 99 12.74 3.99 -1.40
C GLU A 99 12.36 4.60 -2.76
N ASP A 100 13.34 5.16 -3.44
CA ASP A 100 13.15 5.68 -4.80
C ASP A 100 13.18 4.55 -5.84
N TYR A 101 12.12 4.44 -6.63
CA TYR A 101 11.99 3.44 -7.69
C TYR A 101 11.94 4.08 -9.08
N THR A 102 12.76 3.58 -9.99
CA THR A 102 12.63 3.89 -11.42
C THR A 102 11.70 2.87 -12.06
N ILE A 103 10.52 3.32 -12.50
CA ILE A 103 9.53 2.47 -13.18
C ILE A 103 9.57 2.76 -14.68
N THR A 104 9.68 1.72 -15.51
CA THR A 104 9.75 1.86 -16.97
C THR A 104 8.81 0.86 -17.64
N ALA A 105 8.08 1.31 -18.66
CA ALA A 105 7.26 0.44 -19.50
C ALA A 105 7.97 0.18 -20.84
N LYS A 106 7.91 -1.05 -21.36
CA LYS A 106 8.44 -1.42 -22.68
C LYS A 106 7.43 -2.28 -23.43
N LYS A 107 7.31 -2.05 -24.74
CA LYS A 107 6.52 -2.88 -25.65
C LYS A 107 7.05 -2.72 -27.06
N ASN A 108 7.17 -3.83 -27.79
CA ASN A 108 7.68 -3.81 -29.16
C ASN A 108 6.83 -2.91 -30.06
N HIS A 109 7.50 -2.03 -30.82
CA HIS A 109 6.89 -1.04 -31.70
C HIS A 109 6.13 0.10 -31.00
N PHE A 110 6.26 0.24 -29.67
CA PHE A 110 5.75 1.38 -28.92
C PHE A 110 6.92 2.24 -28.43
N VAL A 111 6.73 3.56 -28.48
CA VAL A 111 7.60 4.55 -27.84
C VAL A 111 6.73 5.30 -26.84
N PHE A 112 7.17 5.34 -25.58
CA PHE A 112 6.45 5.94 -24.44
C PHE A 112 7.03 7.31 -24.10
#